data_AF-A0A642KIN3-F1
#
_entry.id   AF-A0A642KIN3-F1
#
_cell.length_a   1.000
_cell.length_b   1.000
_cell.length_c   1.000
_cell.angle_alpha   90.00
_cell.angle_beta   90.00
_cell.angle_gamma   90.00
#
_symmetry.space_group_name_H-M   'P 1'
#
loop_
_entity.id
_entity.type
_entity.pdbx_description
1 polymer ?
#
loop_
_entity_poly.entity_id
_entity_poly.type
_entity_poly.pdbx_seq_one_letter_code
_entity_poly.pdbx_strand_id
1 'polypeptide(L)'
;MKIRNNNILGLNNLIKLLGVIILVGACQNDGFYEVPQDDSPVLVEFSVATPGIADDSGSSVDADARITSIYILQFNADGESYGTLRYVAKGTGTTGGKYTATLLQSMGTDDNYKLVILANLPDYGFLYGLYGKTYAQVQQACLSAETTVPLVFDDSCPFPMFGVVNGGASVQVQENTRYNGNTELIRAVVRVDIGIGTKKTNPDGTVSWTNTGSAKQPFVMTEVQVWKAGQKYTYMPAVGNYHWNTVTTGGITSNQIAIDRPSAASGGTATMTYDYTYITSGIYCSEKIYLPEADLLWGKIFDENHTNRLAIIVGGYYKNSADLSYYRVDFTNDVSGEKMNILRNHVYQFTIKKVEAAGYDTAELAYNSKPKNLDFEATVEPWTEGQKSSVPSIQGYYLSYQGFNGGNVDWTYAAGSSQRIPQKLYHWINSRMTFDYDNFYKEGNKFYAPNIQGGQNGELYATVADALIYEGTFPDLMVSGDDMVDESGNETIPWKTGTTLTAFDLCRSLEENGYDDWRLPRLSELAFIYVNQESLKALRGYTPLSGSYWCGSEYLVANATDEQRKKSDWAWAVDFTDASGYASWHLKTAKLKIRCVRQNLYNK
;
A
#
# COMPACT_ATOMS: atom_id res chain seq x y z
N MET A 1 83.98 35.93 6.77
CA MET A 1 83.45 34.87 7.66
C MET A 1 83.36 33.60 6.80
N LYS A 2 84.47 32.90 6.49
CA LYS A 2 85.24 31.91 7.32
C LYS A 2 84.29 30.83 7.88
N ILE A 3 84.47 29.50 7.73
CA ILE A 3 85.57 28.57 7.30
C ILE A 3 84.89 27.18 7.03
N ARG A 4 85.27 26.17 6.20
CA ARG A 4 86.31 25.85 5.17
C ARG A 4 85.94 24.52 4.44
N ASN A 5 86.43 24.30 3.20
CA ASN A 5 86.99 23.03 2.60
C ASN A 5 86.14 21.70 2.54
N ASN A 6 86.37 20.68 1.67
CA ASN A 6 87.23 20.47 0.47
C ASN A 6 86.87 19.19 -0.33
N ASN A 7 87.44 19.04 -1.55
CA ASN A 7 87.66 17.82 -2.39
C ASN A 7 86.40 17.11 -2.98
N ILE A 8 86.33 16.56 -4.22
CA ILE A 8 87.22 16.18 -5.34
C ILE A 8 87.78 14.73 -5.32
N LEU A 9 87.69 14.05 -6.50
CA LEU A 9 88.01 12.64 -6.85
C LEU A 9 86.98 11.61 -6.34
N GLY A 10 86.55 10.58 -7.10
CA GLY A 10 86.75 10.18 -8.51
C GLY A 10 85.58 9.25 -8.93
N LEU A 11 85.53 8.58 -10.08
CA LEU A 11 86.43 8.43 -11.23
C LEU A 11 85.58 8.21 -12.52
N ASN A 12 86.15 8.46 -13.69
CA ASN A 12 85.44 8.38 -14.98
C ASN A 12 85.44 6.95 -15.59
N ASN A 13 84.60 6.73 -16.61
CA ASN A 13 84.69 5.65 -17.61
C ASN A 13 84.41 4.17 -17.20
N LEU A 14 83.13 3.86 -16.94
CA LEU A 14 82.42 2.64 -17.37
C LEU A 14 80.94 3.07 -17.41
N ILE A 15 80.13 2.97 -18.48
CA ILE A 15 79.99 1.95 -19.52
C ILE A 15 79.73 2.62 -20.88
N LYS A 16 80.53 2.30 -21.91
CA LYS A 16 80.31 2.73 -23.32
C LYS A 16 80.87 1.74 -24.37
N LEU A 17 80.72 0.43 -24.16
CA LEU A 17 80.82 -0.59 -25.23
C LEU A 17 80.15 -1.91 -24.80
N LEU A 18 79.68 -2.70 -25.79
CA LEU A 18 78.59 -3.72 -25.78
C LEU A 18 77.20 -3.06 -25.97
N GLY A 19 76.39 -3.41 -26.97
CA GLY A 19 76.39 -4.57 -27.88
C GLY A 19 74.95 -5.13 -27.89
N VAL A 20 74.05 -4.60 -28.72
CA VAL A 20 73.78 -5.09 -30.09
C VAL A 20 73.41 -6.59 -30.11
N ILE A 21 72.11 -6.85 -30.31
CA ILE A 21 71.45 -8.15 -30.55
C ILE A 21 71.34 -9.10 -29.33
N ILE A 22 70.19 -9.04 -28.67
CA ILE A 22 69.31 -10.21 -28.41
C ILE A 22 67.88 -9.77 -28.80
N LEU A 23 67.06 -10.68 -29.35
CA LEU A 23 65.65 -10.45 -29.72
C LEU A 23 64.68 -11.01 -28.66
N VAL A 24 63.44 -10.52 -28.72
CA VAL A 24 62.23 -11.00 -28.01
C VAL A 24 62.29 -10.94 -26.48
N GLY A 25 61.44 -10.11 -25.87
CA GLY A 25 61.37 -9.96 -24.41
C GLY A 25 60.44 -8.85 -23.93
N ALA A 26 59.30 -8.65 -24.62
CA ALA A 26 58.35 -7.59 -24.33
C ALA A 26 56.90 -8.14 -24.30
N CYS A 27 56.71 -9.26 -23.62
CA CYS A 27 55.38 -9.75 -23.28
C CYS A 27 54.90 -9.10 -21.98
N GLN A 28 53.62 -8.73 -21.95
CA GLN A 28 52.72 -8.84 -20.81
C GLN A 28 53.31 -8.58 -19.41
N ASN A 29 52.96 -7.42 -18.83
CA ASN A 29 52.87 -7.29 -17.37
C ASN A 29 51.53 -7.92 -16.90
N ASP A 30 51.37 -9.22 -17.17
CA ASP A 30 50.23 -9.99 -16.67
C ASP A 30 50.40 -10.17 -15.18
N GLY A 31 49.54 -9.51 -14.41
CA GLY A 31 49.33 -9.84 -13.01
C GLY A 31 48.64 -11.20 -12.93
N PHE A 32 49.42 -12.28 -13.01
CA PHE A 32 48.95 -13.66 -12.84
C PHE A 32 48.28 -13.81 -11.46
N TYR A 33 46.96 -13.70 -11.45
CA TYR A 33 46.16 -14.60 -10.65
C TYR A 33 46.36 -16.00 -11.25
N GLU A 34 46.85 -16.94 -10.46
CA GLU A 34 46.88 -18.35 -10.85
C GLU A 34 45.44 -18.86 -10.93
N VAL A 35 44.84 -18.79 -12.13
CA VAL A 35 43.70 -19.62 -12.48
C VAL A 35 44.22 -21.06 -12.50
N PRO A 36 43.62 -22.00 -11.73
CA PRO A 36 44.04 -23.40 -11.74
C PRO A 36 44.05 -23.96 -13.17
N GLN A 37 45.10 -24.70 -13.52
CA GLN A 37 45.47 -25.03 -14.90
C GLN A 37 44.57 -26.09 -15.58
N ASP A 38 43.32 -26.21 -15.14
CA ASP A 38 42.31 -27.20 -15.58
C ASP A 38 40.92 -26.57 -15.81
N ASP A 39 40.69 -25.31 -15.39
CA ASP A 39 39.42 -24.55 -15.56
C ASP A 39 39.16 -24.17 -17.05
N SER A 40 39.00 -25.18 -17.90
CA SER A 40 38.75 -25.03 -19.34
C SER A 40 37.36 -24.43 -19.61
N PRO A 41 37.23 -23.29 -20.30
CA PRO A 41 35.93 -22.71 -20.60
C PRO A 41 35.22 -23.44 -21.76
N VAL A 42 33.97 -23.84 -21.54
CA VAL A 42 33.13 -24.65 -22.44
C VAL A 42 31.88 -23.91 -22.90
N LEU A 43 31.38 -24.25 -24.09
CA LEU A 43 30.20 -23.61 -24.69
C LEU A 43 28.90 -24.30 -24.22
N VAL A 44 27.95 -23.49 -23.75
CA VAL A 44 26.62 -23.93 -23.28
C VAL A 44 25.49 -23.09 -23.89
N GLU A 45 24.30 -23.69 -23.97
CA GLU A 45 23.09 -23.10 -24.55
C GLU A 45 22.01 -22.89 -23.48
N PHE A 46 21.34 -21.73 -23.52
CA PHE A 46 20.25 -21.33 -22.64
C PHE A 46 19.02 -20.97 -23.47
N SER A 47 17.83 -21.28 -22.95
CA SER A 47 16.57 -20.69 -23.40
C SER A 47 16.02 -19.81 -22.29
N VAL A 48 15.63 -18.56 -22.60
CA VAL A 48 15.09 -17.59 -21.63
C VAL A 48 13.77 -17.00 -22.11
N ALA A 49 12.87 -16.67 -21.18
CA ALA A 49 11.59 -16.03 -21.48
C ALA A 49 11.14 -15.14 -20.31
N THR A 50 10.29 -14.15 -20.58
CA THR A 50 9.58 -13.41 -19.53
C THR A 50 8.30 -14.12 -19.07
N PRO A 51 7.87 -13.96 -17.81
CA PRO A 51 6.66 -14.58 -17.26
C PRO A 51 5.42 -14.44 -18.15
N GLY A 52 4.70 -15.55 -18.36
CA GLY A 52 3.48 -15.61 -19.15
C GLY A 52 3.67 -15.99 -20.63
N ILE A 53 4.84 -15.79 -21.22
CA ILE A 53 5.10 -16.19 -22.61
C ILE A 53 5.43 -17.70 -22.65
N ALA A 54 4.46 -18.49 -23.13
CA ALA A 54 4.57 -19.95 -23.21
C ALA A 54 5.30 -20.47 -24.47
N ASP A 55 5.66 -19.58 -25.40
CA ASP A 55 6.11 -19.96 -26.74
C ASP A 55 7.64 -20.07 -26.86
N ASP A 56 8.11 -21.00 -27.69
CA ASP A 56 9.53 -21.31 -27.96
C ASP A 56 10.24 -20.22 -28.82
N SER A 57 9.63 -19.02 -28.89
CA SER A 57 10.05 -17.87 -29.70
C SER A 57 10.79 -16.79 -28.91
N GLY A 58 10.54 -16.67 -27.60
CA GLY A 58 11.27 -15.82 -26.65
C GLY A 58 11.52 -14.35 -27.08
N SER A 59 10.67 -13.81 -27.96
CA SER A 59 10.93 -12.59 -28.72
C SER A 59 9.64 -11.79 -28.93
N SER A 60 9.08 -11.25 -27.85
CA SER A 60 8.04 -10.22 -27.98
C SER A 60 8.63 -8.93 -28.58
N VAL A 61 7.80 -8.21 -29.32
CA VAL A 61 8.07 -6.86 -29.83
C VAL A 61 7.81 -5.77 -28.79
N ASP A 62 7.13 -6.10 -27.70
CA ASP A 62 6.72 -5.15 -26.66
C ASP A 62 7.87 -4.88 -25.69
N ALA A 63 8.17 -3.59 -25.43
CA ALA A 63 9.28 -3.18 -24.58
C ALA A 63 9.27 -3.83 -23.19
N ASP A 64 8.07 -4.08 -22.62
CA ASP A 64 7.84 -4.78 -21.36
C ASP A 64 8.43 -6.21 -21.34
N ALA A 65 8.46 -6.93 -22.45
CA ALA A 65 8.82 -8.36 -22.51
C ALA A 65 10.14 -8.65 -23.25
N ARG A 66 10.83 -7.60 -23.71
CA ARG A 66 11.93 -7.68 -24.67
C ARG A 66 13.30 -7.94 -24.01
N ILE A 67 13.98 -9.00 -24.45
CA ILE A 67 15.32 -9.41 -23.95
C ILE A 67 16.36 -9.16 -25.05
N THR A 68 17.26 -8.20 -24.83
CA THR A 68 18.25 -7.73 -25.83
C THR A 68 19.68 -8.20 -25.55
N SER A 69 19.98 -8.55 -24.31
CA SER A 69 21.28 -9.08 -23.87
C SER A 69 21.13 -9.79 -22.53
N ILE A 70 21.99 -10.79 -22.28
CA ILE A 70 22.08 -11.46 -20.98
C ILE A 70 23.54 -11.60 -20.51
N TYR A 71 23.72 -11.65 -19.19
CA TYR A 71 24.97 -11.93 -18.50
C TYR A 71 24.74 -13.08 -17.52
N ILE A 72 25.61 -14.09 -17.57
CA ILE A 72 25.51 -15.29 -16.76
C ILE A 72 26.58 -15.21 -15.66
N LEU A 73 26.12 -15.23 -14.41
CA LEU A 73 26.94 -15.21 -13.21
C LEU A 73 27.02 -16.65 -12.68
N GLN A 74 28.18 -17.28 -12.82
CA GLN A 74 28.46 -18.65 -12.36
C GLN A 74 28.98 -18.62 -10.92
N PHE A 75 28.10 -18.92 -9.97
CA PHE A 75 28.48 -19.12 -8.57
C PHE A 75 28.81 -20.59 -8.32
N ASN A 76 29.83 -20.87 -7.51
CA ASN A 76 30.03 -22.19 -6.91
C ASN A 76 28.77 -22.58 -6.10
N ALA A 77 28.38 -23.85 -6.10
CA ALA A 77 27.28 -24.36 -5.28
C ALA A 77 27.81 -25.21 -4.10
N ASP A 78 27.14 -25.13 -2.95
CA ASP A 78 27.30 -26.07 -1.84
C ASP A 78 25.96 -26.78 -1.64
N GLY A 79 25.84 -27.97 -2.25
CA GLY A 79 24.54 -28.57 -2.56
C GLY A 79 23.65 -27.57 -3.31
N GLU A 80 22.49 -27.26 -2.72
CA GLU A 80 21.55 -26.31 -3.28
C GLU A 80 21.73 -24.84 -2.80
N SER A 81 22.85 -24.52 -2.15
CA SER A 81 23.18 -23.16 -1.69
C SER A 81 24.03 -22.36 -2.69
N TYR A 82 23.92 -21.03 -2.66
CA TYR A 82 24.82 -20.14 -3.40
C TYR A 82 26.13 -19.89 -2.64
N GLY A 83 27.26 -20.20 -3.27
CA GLY A 83 28.60 -19.86 -2.78
C GLY A 83 29.13 -18.53 -3.31
N THR A 84 30.37 -18.54 -3.81
CA THR A 84 31.09 -17.39 -4.36
C THR A 84 31.03 -17.33 -5.89
N LEU A 85 31.05 -16.13 -6.44
CA LEU A 85 31.08 -15.88 -7.89
C LEU A 85 32.45 -16.29 -8.47
N ARG A 86 32.47 -17.35 -9.28
CA ARG A 86 33.68 -17.89 -9.94
C ARG A 86 33.90 -17.29 -11.33
N TYR A 87 32.82 -17.10 -12.11
CA TYR A 87 32.91 -16.63 -13.49
C TYR A 87 31.72 -15.76 -13.93
N VAL A 88 31.94 -14.87 -14.91
CA VAL A 88 30.93 -14.00 -15.52
C VAL A 88 31.07 -14.09 -17.04
N ALA A 89 30.01 -14.51 -17.71
CA ALA A 89 29.96 -14.61 -19.17
C ALA A 89 28.90 -13.69 -19.77
N LYS A 90 29.12 -13.22 -20.99
CA LYS A 90 28.10 -12.53 -21.80
C LYS A 90 27.43 -13.53 -22.72
N GLY A 91 26.10 -13.57 -22.72
CA GLY A 91 25.34 -14.37 -23.67
C GLY A 91 25.32 -13.74 -25.06
N THR A 92 25.57 -14.55 -26.08
CA THR A 92 25.37 -14.20 -27.49
C THR A 92 24.00 -14.68 -27.93
N GLY A 93 23.14 -13.77 -28.36
CA GLY A 93 21.78 -14.08 -28.79
C GLY A 93 21.74 -14.87 -30.10
N THR A 94 20.82 -15.83 -30.17
CA THR A 94 20.46 -16.60 -31.36
C THR A 94 18.94 -16.56 -31.56
N THR A 95 18.43 -17.16 -32.64
CA THR A 95 17.00 -17.09 -32.98
C THR A 95 16.13 -17.75 -31.91
N GLY A 96 15.05 -17.07 -31.48
CA GLY A 96 14.03 -17.66 -30.62
C GLY A 96 14.23 -17.46 -29.11
N GLY A 97 14.82 -16.34 -28.68
CA GLY A 97 15.14 -16.09 -27.26
C GLY A 97 16.21 -17.02 -26.68
N LYS A 98 16.95 -17.72 -27.54
CA LYS A 98 18.02 -18.66 -27.17
C LYS A 98 19.35 -17.94 -27.18
N TYR A 99 20.24 -18.31 -26.27
CA TYR A 99 21.53 -17.66 -26.06
C TYR A 99 22.61 -18.71 -25.86
N THR A 100 23.82 -18.45 -26.36
CA THR A 100 25.02 -19.24 -26.02
C THR A 100 25.99 -18.42 -25.20
N ALA A 101 26.67 -19.05 -24.24
CA ALA A 101 27.76 -18.43 -23.50
C ALA A 101 28.85 -19.45 -23.19
N THR A 102 30.05 -18.96 -22.92
CA THR A 102 31.19 -19.76 -22.49
C THR A 102 31.33 -19.68 -20.97
N LEU A 103 31.28 -20.82 -20.27
CA LEU A 103 31.38 -20.94 -18.81
C LEU A 103 32.51 -21.88 -18.40
N LEU A 104 32.95 -21.86 -17.14
CA LEU A 104 33.96 -22.81 -16.65
C LEU A 104 33.35 -24.19 -16.47
N GLN A 105 34.05 -25.23 -16.95
CA GLN A 105 33.58 -26.62 -16.90
C GLN A 105 33.55 -27.19 -15.46
N SER A 106 32.58 -28.06 -15.19
CA SER A 106 32.54 -28.90 -13.99
C SER A 106 33.64 -29.97 -14.02
N MET A 107 34.50 -29.96 -13.00
CA MET A 107 35.65 -30.89 -12.90
C MET A 107 35.31 -32.27 -12.33
N GLY A 108 34.07 -32.48 -11.87
CA GLY A 108 33.58 -33.76 -11.34
C GLY A 108 32.08 -33.75 -11.06
N THR A 109 31.53 -34.87 -10.61
CA THR A 109 30.09 -35.01 -10.23
C THR A 109 29.65 -34.02 -9.16
N ASP A 110 30.59 -33.63 -8.30
CA ASP A 110 30.31 -32.87 -7.10
C ASP A 110 30.58 -31.36 -7.31
N ASP A 111 31.27 -30.99 -8.40
CA ASP A 111 31.58 -29.61 -8.80
C ASP A 111 30.39 -28.98 -9.56
N ASN A 112 29.41 -28.52 -8.79
CA ASN A 112 28.16 -27.95 -9.27
C ASN A 112 28.10 -26.42 -9.10
N TYR A 113 27.30 -25.78 -9.93
CA TYR A 113 27.18 -24.33 -10.02
C TYR A 113 25.72 -23.86 -9.91
N LYS A 114 25.54 -22.64 -9.40
CA LYS A 114 24.30 -21.87 -9.55
C LYS A 114 24.51 -20.83 -10.65
N LEU A 115 23.72 -20.91 -11.72
CA LEU A 115 23.83 -20.01 -12.87
C LEU A 115 22.73 -18.96 -12.81
N VAL A 116 23.08 -17.75 -12.37
CA VAL A 116 22.19 -16.59 -12.35
C VAL A 116 22.25 -15.86 -13.68
N ILE A 117 21.11 -15.45 -14.23
CA ILE A 117 21.01 -14.66 -15.45
C ILE A 117 20.54 -13.25 -15.11
N LEU A 118 21.29 -12.23 -15.57
CA LEU A 118 20.90 -10.83 -15.56
C LEU A 118 20.72 -10.34 -17.00
N ALA A 119 19.53 -9.87 -17.35
CA ALA A 119 19.26 -9.33 -18.68
C ALA A 119 19.24 -7.80 -18.71
N ASN A 120 19.48 -7.23 -19.89
CA ASN A 120 19.25 -5.82 -20.22
C ASN A 120 19.98 -4.82 -19.27
N LEU A 121 21.16 -5.18 -18.77
CA LEU A 121 21.97 -4.27 -17.94
C LEU A 121 22.56 -3.13 -18.79
N PRO A 122 22.44 -1.85 -18.38
CA PRO A 122 22.95 -0.70 -19.14
C PRO A 122 24.49 -0.58 -19.10
N ASP A 123 25.11 -1.05 -18.01
CA ASP A 123 26.54 -1.37 -17.93
C ASP A 123 26.69 -2.73 -17.24
N TYR A 124 27.74 -3.45 -17.60
CA TYR A 124 28.10 -4.78 -17.12
C TYR A 124 29.58 -4.90 -16.74
N GLY A 125 30.41 -3.89 -17.01
CA GLY A 125 31.85 -3.92 -16.74
C GLY A 125 32.17 -4.11 -15.26
N PHE A 126 31.31 -3.60 -14.37
CA PHE A 126 31.45 -3.76 -12.92
C PHE A 126 31.37 -5.21 -12.44
N LEU A 127 30.66 -6.10 -13.16
CA LEU A 127 30.45 -7.50 -12.75
C LEU A 127 31.77 -8.28 -12.65
N TYR A 128 32.73 -8.00 -13.52
CA TYR A 128 34.06 -8.63 -13.50
C TYR A 128 34.88 -8.25 -12.26
N GLY A 129 34.55 -7.13 -11.61
CA GLY A 129 35.13 -6.73 -10.31
C GLY A 129 34.52 -7.46 -9.11
N LEU A 130 33.57 -8.38 -9.33
CA LEU A 130 32.84 -9.09 -8.27
C LEU A 130 33.31 -10.53 -8.03
N TYR A 131 34.36 -11.00 -8.71
CA TYR A 131 34.91 -12.34 -8.48
C TYR A 131 35.30 -12.61 -7.03
N GLY A 132 35.08 -13.85 -6.58
CA GLY A 132 35.28 -14.30 -5.21
C GLY A 132 34.26 -13.80 -4.19
N LYS A 133 33.38 -12.85 -4.54
CA LYS A 133 32.32 -12.35 -3.64
C LYS A 133 31.19 -13.36 -3.49
N THR A 134 30.54 -13.39 -2.34
CA THR A 134 29.33 -14.20 -2.11
C THR A 134 28.13 -13.61 -2.86
N TYR A 135 27.08 -14.41 -3.11
CA TYR A 135 25.83 -13.90 -3.72
C TYR A 135 25.31 -12.63 -3.03
N ALA A 136 25.31 -12.57 -1.69
CA ALA A 136 24.84 -11.39 -0.95
C ALA A 136 25.70 -10.14 -1.22
N GLN A 137 27.02 -10.30 -1.35
CA GLN A 137 27.93 -9.20 -1.69
C GLN A 137 27.80 -8.77 -3.16
N VAL A 138 27.49 -9.70 -4.07
CA VAL A 138 27.20 -9.39 -5.48
C VAL A 138 25.86 -8.64 -5.58
N GLN A 139 24.82 -9.13 -4.91
CA GLN A 139 23.49 -8.52 -4.86
C GLN A 139 23.53 -7.07 -4.37
N GLN A 140 24.32 -6.79 -3.32
CA GLN A 140 24.54 -5.44 -2.79
C GLN A 140 25.32 -4.51 -3.73
N ALA A 141 26.11 -5.06 -4.66
CA ALA A 141 26.84 -4.29 -5.68
C ALA A 141 26.05 -4.11 -6.99
N CYS A 142 25.13 -5.02 -7.30
CA CYS A 142 24.26 -5.00 -8.47
C CYS A 142 23.12 -3.97 -8.32
N LEU A 143 23.47 -2.68 -8.30
CA LEU A 143 22.54 -1.55 -8.18
C LEU A 143 22.45 -0.74 -9.49
N SER A 144 21.31 -0.09 -9.70
CA SER A 144 21.14 0.91 -10.75
C SER A 144 21.98 2.17 -10.49
N ALA A 145 22.14 2.99 -11.52
CA ALA A 145 22.49 4.40 -11.33
C ALA A 145 21.46 5.10 -10.41
N GLU A 146 21.88 6.18 -9.77
CA GLU A 146 21.01 7.00 -8.93
C GLU A 146 20.14 7.92 -9.78
N THR A 147 18.84 7.98 -9.48
CA THR A 147 17.89 8.90 -10.13
C THR A 147 17.00 9.62 -9.12
N THR A 148 16.59 10.83 -9.48
CA THR A 148 15.54 11.61 -8.80
C THR A 148 14.34 11.90 -9.72
N VAL A 149 14.40 11.45 -10.98
CA VAL A 149 13.35 11.61 -11.99
C VAL A 149 12.66 10.26 -12.27
N PRO A 150 11.43 10.25 -12.84
CA PRO A 150 10.77 9.02 -13.27
C PRO A 150 11.67 8.05 -14.04
N LEU A 151 11.53 6.76 -13.74
CA LEU A 151 12.17 5.70 -14.51
C LEU A 151 11.47 5.54 -15.86
N VAL A 152 12.25 5.54 -16.93
CA VAL A 152 11.77 5.33 -18.31
C VAL A 152 12.39 4.05 -18.85
N PHE A 153 11.53 3.18 -19.38
CA PHE A 153 11.91 1.95 -20.07
C PHE A 153 11.18 1.90 -21.42
N ASP A 154 11.92 1.60 -22.49
CA ASP A 154 11.44 1.73 -23.87
C ASP A 154 12.26 0.88 -24.86
N ASP A 155 12.11 1.17 -26.17
CA ASP A 155 12.85 0.49 -27.23
C ASP A 155 14.37 0.73 -27.21
N SER A 156 14.86 1.74 -26.51
CA SER A 156 16.29 2.01 -26.28
C SER A 156 16.79 1.53 -24.91
N CYS A 157 15.93 1.53 -23.89
CA CYS A 157 16.21 1.16 -22.52
C CYS A 157 15.25 0.03 -22.05
N PRO A 158 15.45 -1.23 -22.47
CA PRO A 158 14.61 -2.34 -22.04
C PRO A 158 14.79 -2.65 -20.54
N PHE A 159 13.74 -3.18 -19.90
CA PHE A 159 13.73 -3.50 -18.48
C PHE A 159 14.87 -4.47 -18.10
N PRO A 160 15.70 -4.16 -17.08
CA PRO A 160 16.59 -5.13 -16.47
C PRO A 160 15.82 -6.26 -15.80
N MET A 161 16.29 -7.49 -15.97
CA MET A 161 15.60 -8.70 -15.47
C MET A 161 16.56 -9.66 -14.78
N PHE A 162 16.01 -10.50 -13.90
CA PHE A 162 16.71 -11.52 -13.13
C PHE A 162 16.07 -12.89 -13.36
N GLY A 163 16.88 -13.93 -13.51
CA GLY A 163 16.44 -15.31 -13.45
C GLY A 163 17.55 -16.24 -12.98
N VAL A 164 17.24 -17.52 -12.78
CA VAL A 164 18.21 -18.55 -12.41
C VAL A 164 17.88 -19.84 -13.14
N VAL A 165 18.90 -20.43 -13.76
CA VAL A 165 18.77 -21.62 -14.60
C VAL A 165 18.18 -22.81 -13.82
N ASN A 166 17.44 -23.67 -14.52
CA ASN A 166 16.90 -24.93 -13.98
C ASN A 166 16.01 -24.76 -12.72
N GLY A 167 15.22 -23.68 -12.66
CA GLY A 167 14.41 -23.37 -11.47
C GLY A 167 15.25 -23.12 -10.22
N GLY A 168 16.44 -22.54 -10.39
CA GLY A 168 17.38 -22.27 -9.31
C GLY A 168 18.11 -23.48 -8.74
N ALA A 169 17.94 -24.68 -9.29
CA ALA A 169 18.68 -25.87 -8.87
C ALA A 169 20.18 -25.77 -9.21
N SER A 170 21.03 -26.49 -8.48
CA SER A 170 22.44 -26.63 -8.84
C SER A 170 22.59 -27.45 -10.14
N VAL A 171 23.61 -27.12 -10.95
CA VAL A 171 23.85 -27.77 -12.24
C VAL A 171 25.34 -28.00 -12.49
N GLN A 172 25.68 -29.09 -13.15
CA GLN A 172 26.97 -29.23 -13.81
C GLN A 172 27.02 -28.36 -15.07
N VAL A 173 28.22 -27.92 -15.44
CA VAL A 173 28.54 -27.22 -16.68
C VAL A 173 29.45 -28.11 -17.52
N GLN A 174 29.00 -28.55 -18.69
CA GLN A 174 29.78 -29.37 -19.62
C GLN A 174 29.64 -28.86 -21.06
N GLU A 175 30.62 -29.14 -21.90
CA GLU A 175 30.63 -28.79 -23.33
C GLU A 175 29.36 -29.29 -24.06
N ASN A 176 28.66 -28.39 -24.76
CA ASN A 176 27.35 -28.59 -25.39
C ASN A 176 26.16 -28.88 -24.43
N THR A 177 26.27 -28.56 -23.13
CA THR A 177 25.10 -28.59 -22.22
C THR A 177 24.01 -27.62 -22.69
N ARG A 178 22.76 -28.08 -22.73
CA ARG A 178 21.57 -27.28 -23.07
C ARG A 178 20.64 -27.18 -21.88
N TYR A 179 20.50 -25.99 -21.33
CA TYR A 179 19.55 -25.72 -20.23
C TYR A 179 18.16 -25.43 -20.81
N ASN A 180 17.49 -26.52 -21.21
CA ASN A 180 16.16 -26.51 -21.80
C ASN A 180 15.07 -26.17 -20.77
N GLY A 181 13.94 -25.61 -21.22
CA GLY A 181 12.77 -25.36 -20.37
C GLY A 181 12.53 -23.90 -19.97
N ASN A 182 12.94 -22.94 -20.80
CA ASN A 182 12.72 -21.49 -20.68
C ASN A 182 12.93 -20.93 -19.26
N THR A 183 14.18 -20.59 -18.94
CA THR A 183 14.53 -19.91 -17.70
C THR A 183 13.79 -18.58 -17.60
N GLU A 184 12.91 -18.46 -16.60
CA GLU A 184 12.07 -17.28 -16.39
C GLU A 184 12.90 -16.08 -15.95
N LEU A 185 12.70 -14.94 -16.61
CA LEU A 185 13.33 -13.66 -16.30
C LEU A 185 12.31 -12.65 -15.79
N ILE A 186 12.31 -12.39 -14.49
CA ILE A 186 11.45 -11.40 -13.83
C ILE A 186 12.08 -10.00 -13.86
N ARG A 187 11.27 -8.96 -14.08
CA ARG A 187 11.74 -7.56 -14.11
C ARG A 187 12.26 -7.11 -12.74
N ALA A 188 13.27 -6.25 -12.73
CA ALA A 188 13.90 -5.72 -11.50
C ALA A 188 13.13 -4.56 -10.83
N VAL A 189 12.04 -4.10 -11.44
CA VAL A 189 11.20 -2.97 -11.01
C VAL A 189 9.72 -3.38 -10.93
N VAL A 190 8.91 -2.53 -10.31
CA VAL A 190 7.44 -2.63 -10.28
C VAL A 190 6.80 -1.71 -11.31
N ARG A 191 5.56 -1.99 -11.74
CA ARG A 191 4.71 -1.04 -12.48
C ARG A 191 3.54 -0.57 -11.62
N VAL A 192 3.18 0.71 -11.72
CA VAL A 192 1.99 1.29 -11.10
C VAL A 192 1.11 1.93 -12.16
N ASP A 193 -0.18 1.61 -12.12
CA ASP A 193 -1.21 2.20 -12.97
C ASP A 193 -2.26 2.88 -12.06
N ILE A 194 -2.71 4.11 -12.35
CA ILE A 194 -3.73 4.80 -11.56
C ILE A 194 -4.74 5.56 -12.43
N GLY A 195 -6.04 5.45 -12.14
CA GLY A 195 -7.08 6.13 -12.91
C GLY A 195 -8.40 6.36 -12.18
N ILE A 196 -9.25 7.21 -12.75
CA ILE A 196 -10.51 7.69 -12.16
C ILE A 196 -11.73 7.04 -12.81
N GLY A 197 -12.70 6.61 -11.99
CA GLY A 197 -13.98 6.07 -12.45
C GLY A 197 -13.92 4.57 -12.73
N THR A 198 -14.30 4.15 -13.94
CA THR A 198 -14.44 2.72 -14.28
C THR A 198 -13.18 2.19 -14.97
N LYS A 199 -12.48 1.25 -14.33
CA LYS A 199 -11.36 0.48 -14.91
C LYS A 199 -11.86 -0.43 -16.05
N LYS A 200 -11.08 -0.51 -17.14
CA LYS A 200 -11.31 -1.38 -18.31
C LYS A 200 -9.99 -2.00 -18.76
N THR A 201 -9.88 -3.32 -18.65
CA THR A 201 -8.86 -4.11 -19.35
C THR A 201 -9.25 -4.27 -20.82
N ASN A 202 -8.32 -3.96 -21.72
CA ASN A 202 -8.47 -4.08 -23.17
C ASN A 202 -8.20 -5.54 -23.63
N PRO A 203 -8.49 -5.89 -24.91
CA PRO A 203 -8.24 -7.24 -25.44
C PRO A 203 -6.76 -7.63 -25.48
N ASP A 204 -5.87 -6.64 -25.53
CA ASP A 204 -4.39 -6.72 -25.48
C ASP A 204 -3.83 -6.75 -24.05
N GLY A 205 -4.69 -6.78 -23.01
CA GLY A 205 -4.26 -6.76 -21.61
C GLY A 205 -3.91 -5.39 -21.04
N THR A 206 -3.80 -4.34 -21.87
CA THR A 206 -3.56 -2.96 -21.39
C THR A 206 -4.74 -2.46 -20.55
N VAL A 207 -4.50 -1.49 -19.66
CA VAL A 207 -5.53 -0.92 -18.79
C VAL A 207 -5.82 0.55 -19.07
N SER A 208 -7.11 0.87 -19.05
CA SER A 208 -7.65 2.20 -19.31
C SER A 208 -8.80 2.51 -18.35
N TRP A 209 -9.12 3.79 -18.14
CA TRP A 209 -10.22 4.21 -17.27
C TRP A 209 -11.18 5.16 -17.99
N THR A 210 -12.46 5.09 -17.65
CA THR A 210 -13.50 6.02 -18.14
C THR A 210 -14.22 6.73 -16.99
N ASN A 211 -14.20 8.06 -17.03
CA ASN A 211 -14.86 8.91 -16.04
C ASN A 211 -16.14 9.55 -16.63
N THR A 212 -17.18 8.73 -16.83
CA THR A 212 -18.40 9.08 -17.57
C THR A 212 -19.69 8.48 -16.99
N GLY A 213 -20.84 9.05 -17.33
CA GLY A 213 -22.15 8.55 -16.90
C GLY A 213 -22.56 9.01 -15.49
N SER A 214 -23.51 8.32 -14.87
CA SER A 214 -24.01 8.64 -13.52
C SER A 214 -22.98 8.41 -12.41
N ALA A 215 -21.98 7.55 -12.63
CA ALA A 215 -20.86 7.31 -11.73
C ALA A 215 -19.65 8.23 -11.99
N LYS A 216 -19.81 9.29 -12.81
CA LYS A 216 -18.73 10.24 -13.11
C LYS A 216 -18.27 10.96 -11.84
N GLN A 217 -16.98 10.87 -11.56
CA GLN A 217 -16.33 11.60 -10.48
C GLN A 217 -16.01 13.03 -10.88
N PRO A 218 -16.25 14.01 -9.98
CA PRO A 218 -16.07 15.43 -10.26
C PRO A 218 -14.60 15.85 -10.07
N PHE A 219 -13.68 15.13 -10.71
CA PHE A 219 -12.24 15.34 -10.56
C PHE A 219 -11.52 15.14 -11.90
N VAL A 220 -10.53 15.98 -12.17
CA VAL A 220 -9.66 15.92 -13.34
C VAL A 220 -8.21 15.88 -12.86
N MET A 221 -7.54 14.76 -13.07
CA MET A 221 -6.13 14.56 -12.68
C MET A 221 -5.21 15.43 -13.55
N THR A 222 -4.24 16.09 -12.94
CA THR A 222 -3.22 16.90 -13.65
C THR A 222 -1.80 16.58 -13.21
N GLU A 223 -1.63 15.89 -12.09
CA GLU A 223 -0.33 15.50 -11.54
C GLU A 223 -0.46 14.20 -10.74
N VAL A 224 0.56 13.34 -10.83
CA VAL A 224 0.79 12.24 -9.89
C VAL A 224 2.21 12.37 -9.36
N GLN A 225 2.40 12.34 -8.05
CA GLN A 225 3.72 12.31 -7.41
C GLN A 225 3.88 11.00 -6.63
N VAL A 226 5.03 10.34 -6.73
CA VAL A 226 5.38 9.21 -5.86
C VAL A 226 6.43 9.66 -4.86
N TRP A 227 6.02 9.78 -3.60
CA TRP A 227 6.86 10.25 -2.49
C TRP A 227 7.65 9.10 -1.89
N LYS A 228 8.87 9.40 -1.40
CA LYS A 228 9.83 8.43 -0.85
C LYS A 228 10.14 7.24 -1.79
N ALA A 229 10.05 7.44 -3.10
CA ALA A 229 10.51 6.44 -4.07
C ALA A 229 12.02 6.23 -3.91
N GLY A 230 12.50 4.97 -4.00
CA GLY A 230 13.93 4.69 -3.96
C GLY A 230 14.66 5.40 -5.10
N GLN A 231 15.84 5.98 -4.84
CA GLN A 231 16.68 6.57 -5.89
C GLN A 231 17.40 5.51 -6.74
N LYS A 232 17.40 4.25 -6.31
CA LYS A 232 18.04 3.09 -6.95
C LYS A 232 17.15 1.86 -6.85
N TYR A 233 17.29 0.94 -7.80
CA TYR A 233 16.81 -0.45 -7.69
C TYR A 233 18.01 -1.41 -7.75
N THR A 234 17.80 -2.67 -7.37
CA THR A 234 18.81 -3.74 -7.48
C THR A 234 18.43 -4.75 -8.55
N TYR A 235 19.38 -5.05 -9.43
CA TYR A 235 19.22 -6.03 -10.50
C TYR A 235 19.02 -7.46 -9.98
N MET A 236 19.30 -7.73 -8.70
CA MET A 236 19.20 -9.06 -8.09
C MET A 236 18.37 -9.02 -6.80
N PRO A 237 17.40 -9.94 -6.60
CA PRO A 237 16.77 -10.12 -5.30
C PRO A 237 17.71 -10.80 -4.31
N ALA A 238 17.50 -10.60 -3.02
CA ALA A 238 18.21 -11.36 -1.97
C ALA A 238 17.67 -12.80 -1.89
N VAL A 239 18.54 -13.78 -1.57
CA VAL A 239 18.20 -15.22 -1.62
C VAL A 239 16.97 -15.58 -0.77
N GLY A 240 16.77 -14.95 0.38
CA GLY A 240 15.62 -15.18 1.28
C GLY A 240 14.36 -14.38 0.97
N ASN A 241 14.31 -13.69 -0.19
CA ASN A 241 13.20 -12.83 -0.59
C ASN A 241 12.39 -13.40 -1.77
N TYR A 242 12.77 -14.55 -2.31
CA TYR A 242 12.07 -15.23 -3.40
C TYR A 242 12.14 -16.75 -3.26
N HIS A 243 11.19 -17.45 -3.87
CA HIS A 243 11.17 -18.91 -3.97
C HIS A 243 10.69 -19.37 -5.35
N TRP A 244 10.70 -20.69 -5.55
CA TRP A 244 10.28 -21.33 -6.80
C TRP A 244 8.95 -22.03 -6.62
N ASN A 245 7.97 -21.69 -7.47
CA ASN A 245 6.72 -22.41 -7.57
C ASN A 245 6.71 -23.30 -8.80
N THR A 246 6.56 -24.61 -8.59
CA THR A 246 6.39 -25.58 -9.67
C THR A 246 4.95 -25.54 -10.15
N VAL A 247 4.73 -24.99 -11.34
CA VAL A 247 3.41 -24.80 -11.96
C VAL A 247 3.28 -25.71 -13.17
N THR A 248 2.28 -26.60 -13.14
CA THR A 248 1.90 -27.44 -14.29
C THR A 248 0.68 -26.86 -14.98
N THR A 249 0.81 -26.42 -16.23
CA THR A 249 -0.30 -25.90 -17.06
C THR A 249 -0.27 -26.57 -18.43
N GLY A 250 -1.42 -27.05 -18.91
CA GLY A 250 -1.52 -27.79 -20.18
C GLY A 250 -0.73 -29.11 -20.24
N GLY A 251 -0.21 -29.60 -19.11
CA GLY A 251 0.71 -30.75 -19.04
C GLY A 251 2.20 -30.37 -19.13
N ILE A 252 2.53 -29.10 -19.32
CA ILE A 252 3.90 -28.57 -19.23
C ILE A 252 4.14 -28.13 -17.79
N THR A 253 5.23 -28.57 -17.18
CA THR A 253 5.67 -28.14 -15.84
C THR A 253 6.80 -27.13 -15.96
N SER A 254 6.66 -26.00 -15.29
CA SER A 254 7.66 -24.91 -15.22
C SER A 254 7.92 -24.54 -13.76
N ASN A 255 9.09 -23.95 -13.47
CA ASN A 255 9.44 -23.41 -12.16
C ASN A 255 9.48 -21.89 -12.25
N GLN A 256 8.49 -21.22 -11.65
CA GLN A 256 8.31 -19.77 -11.69
C GLN A 256 8.87 -19.10 -10.43
N ILE A 257 9.36 -17.86 -10.55
CA ILE A 257 9.92 -17.08 -9.44
C ILE A 257 8.78 -16.31 -8.74
N ALA A 258 8.47 -16.70 -7.51
CA ALA A 258 7.60 -15.93 -6.62
C ALA A 258 8.44 -15.01 -5.72
N ILE A 259 7.97 -13.78 -5.50
CA ILE A 259 8.63 -12.79 -4.64
C ILE A 259 7.87 -12.68 -3.33
N ASP A 260 8.53 -13.06 -2.23
CA ASP A 260 7.97 -13.01 -0.88
C ASP A 260 8.18 -11.65 -0.21
N ARG A 261 9.29 -10.97 -0.54
CA ARG A 261 9.75 -9.77 0.15
C ARG A 261 10.48 -8.81 -0.79
N PRO A 262 10.40 -7.49 -0.55
CA PRO A 262 11.16 -6.50 -1.30
C PRO A 262 12.67 -6.62 -1.02
N SER A 263 13.49 -6.61 -2.06
CA SER A 263 14.95 -6.48 -1.96
C SER A 263 15.34 -5.02 -2.14
N ALA A 264 14.90 -4.16 -1.22
CA ALA A 264 15.09 -2.71 -1.30
C ALA A 264 16.57 -2.33 -1.43
N ALA A 265 16.88 -1.43 -2.35
CA ALA A 265 18.25 -0.95 -2.58
C ALA A 265 18.71 0.01 -1.49
N SER A 266 20.03 0.03 -1.20
CA SER A 266 20.63 1.03 -0.33
C SER A 266 20.82 2.37 -1.06
N GLY A 267 20.42 3.46 -0.42
CA GLY A 267 20.46 4.81 -0.97
C GLY A 267 19.52 5.76 -0.23
N GLY A 268 19.33 6.96 -0.79
CA GLY A 268 18.25 7.85 -0.37
C GLY A 268 16.95 7.57 -1.11
N THR A 269 15.98 8.45 -0.87
CA THR A 269 14.67 8.45 -1.55
C THR A 269 14.40 9.82 -2.17
N ALA A 270 13.53 9.86 -3.17
CA ALA A 270 13.11 11.05 -3.90
C ALA A 270 11.59 11.13 -4.03
N THR A 271 11.09 12.28 -4.46
CA THR A 271 9.72 12.43 -4.97
C THR A 271 9.78 12.45 -6.49
N MET A 272 9.14 11.48 -7.14
CA MET A 272 9.06 11.39 -8.61
C MET A 272 7.73 11.99 -9.08
N THR A 273 7.78 13.09 -9.85
CA THR A 273 6.59 13.75 -10.40
C THR A 273 6.31 13.32 -11.84
N TYR A 274 5.04 13.00 -12.10
CA TYR A 274 4.45 12.67 -13.39
C TYR A 274 3.38 13.75 -13.68
N ASP A 275 3.70 14.67 -14.58
CA ASP A 275 2.81 15.79 -14.92
C ASP A 275 1.71 15.40 -15.93
N TYR A 276 0.96 16.39 -16.39
CA TYR A 276 -0.11 16.22 -17.38
C TYR A 276 0.31 15.52 -18.68
N THR A 277 1.59 15.47 -19.04
CA THR A 277 2.08 14.76 -20.24
C THR A 277 2.05 13.24 -20.08
N TYR A 278 2.05 12.74 -18.84
CA TYR A 278 1.90 11.31 -18.50
C TYR A 278 0.44 10.89 -18.33
N ILE A 279 -0.48 11.86 -18.22
CA ILE A 279 -1.88 11.63 -17.82
C ILE A 279 -2.80 11.71 -19.04
N THR A 280 -3.41 10.59 -19.40
CA THR A 280 -4.36 10.50 -20.52
C THR A 280 -5.69 11.17 -20.15
N SER A 281 -6.05 12.21 -20.91
CA SER A 281 -7.34 12.93 -20.85
C SER A 281 -7.71 13.50 -19.47
N GLY A 282 -6.76 13.63 -18.54
CA GLY A 282 -7.01 13.99 -17.14
C GLY A 282 -7.75 12.91 -16.34
N ILE A 283 -7.70 11.65 -16.79
CA ILE A 283 -8.43 10.52 -16.17
C ILE A 283 -7.48 9.49 -15.57
N TYR A 284 -6.37 9.14 -16.24
CA TYR A 284 -5.47 8.08 -15.77
C TYR A 284 -4.02 8.23 -16.24
N CYS A 285 -3.11 7.64 -15.47
CA CYS A 285 -1.70 7.44 -15.79
C CYS A 285 -1.39 5.94 -15.68
N SER A 286 -1.16 5.27 -16.82
CA SER A 286 -0.89 3.82 -16.89
C SER A 286 0.28 3.53 -17.83
N GLU A 287 1.02 2.46 -17.53
CA GLU A 287 2.22 2.03 -18.27
C GLU A 287 3.29 3.13 -18.31
N LYS A 288 3.41 3.92 -17.22
CA LYS A 288 4.35 5.05 -17.09
C LYS A 288 5.07 5.12 -15.75
N ILE A 289 4.44 4.71 -14.64
CA ILE A 289 5.02 4.80 -13.30
C ILE A 289 5.76 3.49 -13.02
N TYR A 290 7.09 3.55 -12.97
CA TYR A 290 7.95 2.42 -12.62
C TYR A 290 8.81 2.78 -11.41
N LEU A 291 8.92 1.87 -10.44
CA LEU A 291 9.58 2.15 -9.15
C LEU A 291 10.52 1.00 -8.73
N PRO A 292 11.51 1.28 -7.86
CA PRO A 292 12.23 0.26 -7.11
C PRO A 292 11.37 -0.48 -6.08
N GLU A 293 11.88 -1.62 -5.61
CA GLU A 293 11.32 -2.32 -4.45
C GLU A 293 11.51 -1.55 -3.14
N ALA A 294 10.55 -1.69 -2.22
CA ALA A 294 10.56 -1.03 -0.92
C ALA A 294 9.81 -1.87 0.13
N ASP A 295 10.41 -2.05 1.31
CA ASP A 295 9.69 -2.47 2.52
C ASP A 295 9.07 -1.22 3.16
N LEU A 296 7.74 -1.21 3.28
CA LEU A 296 7.00 -0.07 3.80
C LEU A 296 6.84 -0.14 5.33
N LEU A 297 7.45 -1.13 5.99
CA LEU A 297 7.55 -1.24 7.45
C LEU A 297 6.18 -1.03 8.11
N TRP A 298 5.22 -1.87 7.73
CA TRP A 298 3.79 -1.69 7.97
C TRP A 298 3.35 -1.93 9.43
N GLY A 299 3.01 -0.85 10.14
CA GLY A 299 2.24 -0.88 11.40
C GLY A 299 0.76 -0.54 11.16
N LYS A 300 0.22 0.51 11.80
CA LYS A 300 -1.09 1.08 11.39
C LYS A 300 -0.87 1.97 10.16
N ILE A 301 -1.90 2.16 9.31
CA ILE A 301 -1.74 2.92 8.05
C ILE A 301 -1.19 4.34 8.33
N PHE A 302 -1.76 5.00 9.35
CA PHE A 302 -1.34 6.32 9.84
C PHE A 302 -0.70 6.24 11.24
N ASP A 303 0.25 5.31 11.42
CA ASP A 303 1.17 5.33 12.57
C ASP A 303 2.28 6.39 12.42
N GLU A 304 3.18 6.49 13.40
CA GLU A 304 4.31 7.43 13.40
C GLU A 304 5.23 7.33 12.17
N ASN A 305 5.21 6.21 11.44
CA ASN A 305 6.05 5.99 10.27
C ASN A 305 5.36 6.35 8.93
N HIS A 306 4.09 6.75 8.92
CA HIS A 306 3.36 6.99 7.66
C HIS A 306 3.96 8.10 6.79
N THR A 307 4.63 9.10 7.38
CA THR A 307 5.36 10.18 6.70
C THR A 307 6.79 9.80 6.27
N ASN A 308 7.15 8.51 6.39
CA ASN A 308 8.35 7.91 5.80
C ASN A 308 8.05 6.79 4.80
N ARG A 309 6.79 6.35 4.68
CA ARG A 309 6.38 5.35 3.69
C ARG A 309 6.36 5.92 2.28
N LEU A 310 6.65 5.05 1.31
CA LEU A 310 6.39 5.32 -0.10
C LEU A 310 4.87 5.37 -0.31
N ALA A 311 4.37 6.48 -0.85
CA ALA A 311 2.96 6.71 -1.12
C ALA A 311 2.78 7.52 -2.41
N ILE A 312 1.60 7.39 -3.03
CA ILE A 312 1.21 8.16 -4.21
C ILE A 312 0.42 9.39 -3.75
N ILE A 313 0.73 10.57 -4.29
CA ILE A 313 -0.09 11.76 -4.16
C ILE A 313 -0.70 12.08 -5.53
N VAL A 314 -2.01 12.25 -5.58
CA VAL A 314 -2.75 12.58 -6.80
C VAL A 314 -3.19 14.04 -6.72
N GLY A 315 -2.78 14.86 -7.68
CA GLY A 315 -3.14 16.27 -7.82
C GLY A 315 -4.08 16.51 -9.01
N GLY A 316 -5.06 17.40 -8.83
CA GLY A 316 -6.01 17.74 -9.88
C GLY A 316 -7.09 18.72 -9.47
N TYR A 317 -8.00 19.04 -10.39
CA TYR A 317 -9.10 19.99 -10.16
C TYR A 317 -10.38 19.27 -9.75
N TYR A 318 -10.85 19.51 -8.52
CA TYR A 318 -12.13 19.01 -8.02
C TYR A 318 -13.27 20.00 -8.34
N LYS A 319 -14.43 19.50 -8.79
CA LYS A 319 -15.65 20.24 -9.20
C LYS A 319 -15.42 21.45 -10.15
N ASN A 320 -14.34 21.42 -10.94
CA ASN A 320 -13.87 22.54 -11.77
C ASN A 320 -13.43 23.78 -10.96
N SER A 321 -12.88 23.57 -9.77
CA SER A 321 -12.12 24.58 -9.01
C SER A 321 -11.00 25.18 -9.86
N ALA A 322 -10.64 26.44 -9.60
CA ALA A 322 -9.42 27.05 -10.12
C ALA A 322 -8.17 26.59 -9.35
N ASP A 323 -8.36 26.14 -8.11
CA ASP A 323 -7.31 25.68 -7.21
C ASP A 323 -7.18 24.15 -7.25
N LEU A 324 -5.94 23.65 -7.14
CA LEU A 324 -5.65 22.22 -7.12
C LEU A 324 -6.06 21.58 -5.79
N SER A 325 -6.42 20.30 -5.86
CA SER A 325 -6.69 19.42 -4.72
C SER A 325 -5.78 18.20 -4.78
N TYR A 326 -5.09 17.95 -3.68
CA TYR A 326 -4.15 16.85 -3.52
C TYR A 326 -4.68 15.78 -2.55
N TYR A 327 -4.51 14.51 -2.90
CA TYR A 327 -4.98 13.36 -2.11
C TYR A 327 -3.88 12.31 -2.00
N ARG A 328 -3.72 11.72 -0.81
CA ARG A 328 -2.79 10.61 -0.56
C ARG A 328 -3.46 9.27 -0.83
N VAL A 329 -2.75 8.39 -1.54
CA VAL A 329 -3.10 7.00 -1.83
C VAL A 329 -1.94 6.12 -1.35
N ASP A 330 -2.22 5.27 -0.38
CA ASP A 330 -1.27 4.32 0.21
C ASP A 330 -1.32 2.96 -0.51
N PHE A 331 -0.25 2.18 -0.39
CA PHE A 331 -0.16 0.83 -0.95
C PHE A 331 -0.89 -0.20 -0.06
N THR A 332 -2.17 0.05 0.23
CA THR A 332 -3.10 -0.89 0.87
C THR A 332 -4.10 -1.43 -0.13
N ASN A 333 -4.46 -2.71 0.01
CA ASN A 333 -5.67 -3.22 -0.64
C ASN A 333 -6.85 -2.88 0.26
N ASP A 334 -7.66 -1.93 -0.15
CA ASP A 334 -8.76 -1.40 0.65
C ASP A 334 -9.96 -2.34 0.76
N VAL A 335 -10.06 -3.34 -0.12
CA VAL A 335 -11.01 -4.47 -0.01
C VAL A 335 -10.37 -5.63 0.78
N SER A 336 -9.15 -5.97 0.38
CA SER A 336 -8.17 -6.83 1.06
C SER A 336 -8.13 -6.74 2.59
N GLY A 337 -7.92 -5.50 3.03
CA GLY A 337 -7.23 -5.20 4.27
C GLY A 337 -5.74 -5.53 4.27
N GLU A 338 -5.20 -6.04 3.16
CA GLU A 338 -3.79 -6.33 2.96
C GLU A 338 -2.95 -5.05 2.87
N LYS A 339 -1.70 -5.15 3.32
CA LYS A 339 -0.74 -4.04 3.34
C LYS A 339 0.44 -4.45 2.48
N MET A 340 0.59 -3.80 1.34
CA MET A 340 1.37 -4.33 0.24
C MET A 340 2.74 -3.66 0.27
N ASN A 341 3.81 -4.44 0.43
CA ASN A 341 5.16 -3.95 0.15
C ASN A 341 5.34 -3.80 -1.37
N ILE A 342 6.35 -3.06 -1.82
CA ILE A 342 6.58 -2.84 -3.25
C ILE A 342 7.51 -3.94 -3.78
N LEU A 343 6.94 -4.88 -4.53
CA LEU A 343 7.62 -6.07 -5.04
C LEU A 343 7.94 -5.94 -6.53
N ARG A 344 9.10 -6.44 -6.95
CA ARG A 344 9.52 -6.46 -8.36
C ARG A 344 8.58 -7.33 -9.20
N ASN A 345 8.49 -7.05 -10.50
CA ASN A 345 7.71 -7.83 -11.46
C ASN A 345 6.22 -8.02 -11.08
N HIS A 346 5.65 -7.02 -10.41
CA HIS A 346 4.22 -6.92 -10.11
C HIS A 346 3.64 -5.64 -10.71
N VAL A 347 2.32 -5.59 -10.85
CA VAL A 347 1.57 -4.42 -11.31
C VAL A 347 0.55 -4.02 -10.24
N TYR A 348 0.62 -2.76 -9.80
CA TYR A 348 -0.24 -2.19 -8.76
C TYR A 348 -1.21 -1.23 -9.43
N GLN A 349 -2.48 -1.59 -9.48
CA GLN A 349 -3.48 -0.87 -10.27
C GLN A 349 -4.54 -0.23 -9.36
N PHE A 350 -4.49 1.09 -9.27
CA PHE A 350 -5.35 1.91 -8.43
C PHE A 350 -6.50 2.53 -9.22
N THR A 351 -7.72 2.42 -8.70
CA THR A 351 -8.93 2.99 -9.30
C THR A 351 -9.59 3.92 -8.30
N ILE A 352 -9.53 5.23 -8.53
CA ILE A 352 -10.22 6.25 -7.74
C ILE A 352 -11.71 6.14 -8.06
N LYS A 353 -12.46 5.50 -7.16
CA LYS A 353 -13.89 5.22 -7.31
C LYS A 353 -14.75 6.42 -6.96
N LYS A 354 -14.33 7.22 -5.98
CA LYS A 354 -15.12 8.34 -5.46
C LYS A 354 -14.24 9.51 -5.04
N VAL A 355 -14.61 10.72 -5.44
CA VAL A 355 -13.98 11.97 -4.96
C VAL A 355 -15.09 12.87 -4.42
N GLU A 356 -15.31 12.85 -3.10
CA GLU A 356 -16.47 13.51 -2.51
C GLU A 356 -16.25 14.99 -2.18
N ALA A 357 -15.03 15.36 -1.79
CA ALA A 357 -14.66 16.68 -1.29
C ALA A 357 -13.35 17.17 -1.91
N ALA A 358 -13.05 18.46 -1.75
CA ALA A 358 -11.73 19.01 -2.06
C ALA A 358 -10.65 18.37 -1.17
N GLY A 359 -9.44 18.25 -1.70
CA GLY A 359 -8.31 17.57 -1.06
C GLY A 359 -7.55 18.47 -0.09
N TYR A 360 -6.23 18.37 -0.11
CA TYR A 360 -5.30 19.33 0.50
C TYR A 360 -4.77 20.31 -0.54
N ASP A 361 -4.40 21.51 -0.10
CA ASP A 361 -3.98 22.61 -0.97
C ASP A 361 -2.57 22.37 -1.56
N THR A 362 -1.78 21.48 -0.96
CA THR A 362 -0.45 21.07 -1.46
C THR A 362 -0.24 19.55 -1.33
N ALA A 363 0.64 19.02 -2.19
CA ALA A 363 1.03 17.61 -2.13
C ALA A 363 1.74 17.23 -0.82
N GLU A 364 2.50 18.15 -0.22
CA GLU A 364 3.17 17.94 1.08
C GLU A 364 2.16 17.86 2.23
N LEU A 365 1.10 18.67 2.21
CA LEU A 365 0.02 18.58 3.19
C LEU A 365 -0.77 17.28 3.01
N ALA A 366 -1.04 16.86 1.77
CA ALA A 366 -1.65 15.56 1.50
C ALA A 366 -0.78 14.39 2.01
N TYR A 367 0.53 14.45 1.79
CA TYR A 367 1.46 13.41 2.22
C TYR A 367 1.57 13.30 3.75
N ASN A 368 1.62 14.43 4.46
CA ASN A 368 1.79 14.47 5.91
C ASN A 368 0.47 14.34 6.72
N SER A 369 -0.68 14.20 6.06
CA SER A 369 -2.00 14.16 6.69
C SER A 369 -2.72 12.82 6.50
N LYS A 370 -3.76 12.58 7.31
CA LYS A 370 -4.74 11.51 7.08
C LYS A 370 -5.57 11.81 5.81
N PRO A 371 -6.09 10.82 5.07
CA PRO A 371 -6.86 11.05 3.84
C PRO A 371 -8.17 11.80 4.08
N LYS A 372 -8.56 12.65 3.11
CA LYS A 372 -9.90 13.27 3.02
C LYS A 372 -10.74 12.55 1.96
N ASN A 373 -11.83 11.90 2.37
CA ASN A 373 -13.00 11.49 1.56
C ASN A 373 -12.73 11.13 0.08
N LEU A 374 -11.80 10.18 -0.11
CA LEU A 374 -11.44 9.55 -1.38
C LEU A 374 -11.70 8.06 -1.24
N ASP A 375 -12.48 7.45 -2.15
CA ASP A 375 -12.51 5.98 -2.29
C ASP A 375 -11.54 5.55 -3.38
N PHE A 376 -10.79 4.49 -3.12
CA PHE A 376 -10.09 3.76 -4.16
C PHE A 376 -10.31 2.25 -4.07
N GLU A 377 -9.92 1.57 -5.14
CA GLU A 377 -9.72 0.12 -5.24
C GLU A 377 -8.29 -0.09 -5.71
N ALA A 378 -7.53 -0.91 -4.99
CA ALA A 378 -6.17 -1.28 -5.35
C ALA A 378 -6.11 -2.78 -5.60
N THR A 379 -5.72 -3.17 -6.81
CA THR A 379 -5.47 -4.58 -7.18
C THR A 379 -3.98 -4.76 -7.45
N VAL A 380 -3.35 -5.76 -6.83
CA VAL A 380 -1.97 -6.16 -7.13
C VAL A 380 -2.00 -7.51 -7.83
N GLU A 381 -1.35 -7.55 -8.98
CA GLU A 381 -1.29 -8.73 -9.85
C GLU A 381 0.19 -9.01 -10.22
N PRO A 382 0.57 -10.25 -10.50
CA PRO A 382 1.84 -10.55 -11.17
C PRO A 382 1.92 -9.84 -12.54
N TRP A 383 3.12 -9.41 -12.96
CA TRP A 383 3.30 -8.72 -14.25
C TRP A 383 3.40 -9.71 -15.41
N THR A 384 2.27 -10.35 -15.68
CA THR A 384 2.02 -11.29 -16.79
C THR A 384 1.00 -10.71 -17.79
N GLU A 385 0.81 -11.39 -18.92
CA GLU A 385 -0.02 -10.93 -20.02
C GLU A 385 -1.51 -11.35 -19.85
N GLY A 386 -2.45 -10.41 -19.99
CA GLY A 386 -3.82 -10.71 -20.42
C GLY A 386 -4.88 -11.19 -19.41
N GLN A 387 -4.85 -10.85 -18.11
CA GLN A 387 -5.87 -11.27 -17.12
C GLN A 387 -6.77 -10.14 -16.56
N LYS A 388 -7.85 -10.54 -15.85
CA LYS A 388 -8.96 -9.67 -15.37
C LYS A 388 -9.56 -10.17 -14.05
N SER A 389 -9.98 -9.24 -13.17
CA SER A 389 -11.16 -9.38 -12.28
C SER A 389 -11.54 -8.04 -11.59
N SER A 390 -12.64 -8.05 -10.81
CA SER A 390 -13.30 -6.86 -10.22
C SER A 390 -14.31 -7.26 -9.13
N VAL A 391 -14.57 -6.43 -8.09
CA VAL A 391 -15.83 -6.34 -7.28
C VAL A 391 -15.71 -5.23 -6.20
N PRO A 392 -16.80 -4.56 -5.72
CA PRO A 392 -16.70 -3.19 -5.20
C PRO A 392 -16.37 -2.98 -3.71
N SER A 393 -16.22 -1.70 -3.32
CA SER A 393 -15.66 -1.18 -2.06
C SER A 393 -16.70 -0.49 -1.15
N ILE A 394 -16.28 -0.10 0.06
CA ILE A 394 -17.07 0.62 1.07
C ILE A 394 -16.23 1.76 1.65
N GLN A 395 -16.77 2.98 1.62
CA GLN A 395 -16.27 4.14 2.37
C GLN A 395 -16.86 4.12 3.78
N GLY A 396 -16.06 4.27 4.84
CA GLY A 396 -16.53 4.58 6.21
C GLY A 396 -17.47 3.56 6.91
N TYR A 397 -17.77 3.83 8.18
CA TYR A 397 -18.66 3.00 9.01
C TYR A 397 -20.10 3.52 8.96
N TYR A 398 -20.70 3.54 7.77
CA TYR A 398 -22.08 3.98 7.57
C TYR A 398 -23.10 2.89 7.89
N LEU A 399 -24.26 3.34 8.35
CA LEU A 399 -25.52 2.59 8.40
C LEU A 399 -26.59 3.41 7.66
N SER A 400 -27.10 2.89 6.55
CA SER A 400 -28.28 3.44 5.86
C SER A 400 -29.52 2.61 6.21
N TYR A 401 -30.61 3.27 6.59
CA TYR A 401 -31.82 2.67 7.17
C TYR A 401 -32.52 1.68 6.22
N GLN A 402 -32.61 0.41 6.64
CA GLN A 402 -33.05 -0.72 5.81
C GLN A 402 -32.24 -0.89 4.51
N GLY A 403 -31.00 -0.41 4.50
CA GLY A 403 -30.11 -0.39 3.35
C GLY A 403 -28.69 -0.82 3.72
N PHE A 404 -27.71 -0.07 3.23
CA PHE A 404 -26.29 -0.41 3.37
C PHE A 404 -25.86 -0.52 4.84
N ASN A 405 -25.39 -1.70 5.26
CA ASN A 405 -25.12 -2.16 6.63
C ASN A 405 -26.25 -2.02 7.66
N GLY A 406 -27.21 -1.10 7.46
CA GLY A 406 -28.33 -0.80 8.36
C GLY A 406 -29.60 -1.59 8.05
N GLY A 407 -29.46 -2.82 7.58
CA GLY A 407 -30.57 -3.66 7.12
C GLY A 407 -31.52 -4.09 8.24
N ASN A 408 -30.99 -4.29 9.46
CA ASN A 408 -31.78 -4.63 10.62
C ASN A 408 -32.33 -3.38 11.31
N VAL A 409 -33.62 -3.42 11.69
CA VAL A 409 -34.33 -2.33 12.36
C VAL A 409 -35.18 -2.81 13.55
N ASP A 410 -35.16 -4.10 13.88
CA ASP A 410 -35.95 -4.67 14.97
C ASP A 410 -35.05 -4.94 16.19
N TRP A 411 -35.27 -4.18 17.27
CA TRP A 411 -34.43 -4.19 18.47
C TRP A 411 -35.10 -4.88 19.64
N THR A 412 -34.54 -6.01 20.05
CA THR A 412 -34.87 -6.69 21.31
C THR A 412 -34.02 -6.10 22.43
N TYR A 413 -34.55 -5.08 23.11
CA TYR A 413 -33.82 -4.29 24.11
C TYR A 413 -33.92 -4.85 25.54
N ALA A 414 -34.77 -5.85 25.76
CA ALA A 414 -34.87 -6.63 26.99
C ALA A 414 -35.58 -7.97 26.70
N ALA A 415 -35.51 -8.92 27.63
CA ALA A 415 -36.21 -10.20 27.49
C ALA A 415 -37.72 -9.99 27.26
N GLY A 416 -38.26 -10.57 26.19
CA GLY A 416 -39.68 -10.41 25.80
C GLY A 416 -40.07 -9.02 25.29
N SER A 417 -39.11 -8.10 25.10
CA SER A 417 -39.37 -6.71 24.68
C SER A 417 -38.66 -6.41 23.36
N SER A 418 -39.44 -6.29 22.28
CA SER A 418 -38.95 -5.95 20.94
C SER A 418 -39.71 -4.75 20.37
N GLN A 419 -38.99 -3.85 19.68
CA GLN A 419 -39.53 -2.66 19.01
C GLN A 419 -38.82 -2.42 17.69
N ARG A 420 -39.56 -1.95 16.68
CA ARG A 420 -38.98 -1.51 15.41
C ARG A 420 -38.49 -0.07 15.53
N ILE A 421 -37.20 0.15 15.31
CA ILE A 421 -36.57 1.47 15.27
C ILE A 421 -37.14 2.25 14.05
N PRO A 422 -37.74 3.43 14.23
CA PRO A 422 -38.20 4.25 13.12
C PRO A 422 -37.09 5.17 12.58
N GLN A 423 -37.29 5.74 11.39
CA GLN A 423 -36.48 6.85 10.89
C GLN A 423 -36.80 8.15 11.66
N LYS A 424 -35.78 9.02 11.79
CA LYS A 424 -35.92 10.37 12.35
C LYS A 424 -36.94 11.19 11.56
N LEU A 425 -37.89 11.78 12.26
CA LEU A 425 -38.87 12.70 11.68
C LEU A 425 -38.28 14.11 11.50
N TYR A 426 -38.75 14.85 10.49
CA TYR A 426 -38.32 16.23 10.27
C TYR A 426 -38.87 17.23 11.30
N HIS A 427 -40.01 16.90 11.91
CA HIS A 427 -40.66 17.67 12.98
C HIS A 427 -40.97 16.76 14.17
N TRP A 428 -40.99 17.32 15.39
CA TRP A 428 -41.46 16.58 16.57
C TRP A 428 -42.92 16.15 16.39
N ILE A 429 -43.26 14.98 16.91
CA ILE A 429 -44.64 14.45 16.89
C ILE A 429 -45.62 15.47 17.49
N ASN A 430 -46.75 15.67 16.81
CA ASN A 430 -47.77 16.68 17.12
C ASN A 430 -47.29 18.15 17.12
N SER A 431 -46.13 18.44 16.53
CA SER A 431 -45.57 19.80 16.42
C SER A 431 -45.20 20.16 14.98
N ARG A 432 -45.00 21.45 14.73
CA ARG A 432 -44.35 21.98 13.50
C ARG A 432 -42.91 22.42 13.73
N MET A 433 -42.38 22.24 14.94
CA MET A 433 -40.99 22.56 15.26
C MET A 433 -40.08 21.52 14.61
N THR A 434 -39.27 21.97 13.66
CA THR A 434 -38.13 21.22 13.12
C THR A 434 -37.14 20.90 14.24
N PHE A 435 -36.45 19.77 14.16
CA PHE A 435 -35.36 19.47 15.09
C PHE A 435 -34.16 18.83 14.43
N ASP A 436 -33.02 19.15 15.03
CA ASP A 436 -31.73 18.76 14.51
C ASP A 436 -30.84 18.33 15.66
N TYR A 437 -30.24 17.14 15.53
CA TYR A 437 -29.49 16.51 16.61
C TYR A 437 -28.16 17.22 16.85
N ASP A 438 -27.59 17.83 15.81
CA ASP A 438 -26.32 18.56 15.88
C ASP A 438 -26.45 19.85 16.73
N ASN A 439 -27.68 20.37 16.90
CA ASN A 439 -27.99 21.52 17.75
C ASN A 439 -28.22 21.17 19.25
N PHE A 440 -28.24 19.90 19.65
CA PHE A 440 -28.59 19.50 21.03
C PHE A 440 -27.42 19.64 22.03
N TYR A 441 -27.45 20.66 22.89
CA TYR A 441 -26.39 21.02 23.85
C TYR A 441 -26.91 21.31 25.29
N LYS A 442 -28.20 21.15 25.59
CA LYS A 442 -28.76 21.42 26.93
C LYS A 442 -29.67 20.30 27.41
N GLU A 443 -29.54 19.93 28.68
CA GLU A 443 -30.32 18.86 29.32
C GLU A 443 -31.83 18.95 29.06
N GLY A 444 -32.46 17.79 28.87
CA GLY A 444 -33.87 17.61 28.57
C GLY A 444 -34.80 18.01 29.73
N ASN A 445 -36.03 18.33 29.37
CA ASN A 445 -37.06 18.83 30.29
C ASN A 445 -38.44 18.37 29.80
N LYS A 446 -39.32 17.98 30.72
CA LYS A 446 -40.69 17.51 30.43
C LYS A 446 -41.80 18.40 31.00
N PHE A 447 -41.43 19.48 31.69
CA PHE A 447 -42.36 20.45 32.28
C PHE A 447 -42.64 21.61 31.31
N TYR A 448 -41.66 21.97 30.48
CA TYR A 448 -41.78 22.96 29.41
C TYR A 448 -41.70 22.27 28.05
N ALA A 449 -42.47 22.76 27.07
CA ALA A 449 -42.35 22.31 25.68
C ALA A 449 -40.90 22.51 25.19
N PRO A 450 -40.30 21.54 24.47
CA PRO A 450 -38.87 21.51 24.23
C PRO A 450 -38.39 22.72 23.43
N ASN A 451 -37.53 23.56 24.02
CA ASN A 451 -36.99 24.73 23.35
C ASN A 451 -35.83 24.34 22.44
N ILE A 452 -36.18 23.77 21.28
CA ILE A 452 -35.25 23.25 20.28
C ILE A 452 -34.38 24.36 19.67
N GLN A 453 -34.92 25.58 19.47
CA GLN A 453 -34.12 26.74 19.06
C GLN A 453 -33.05 27.12 20.11
N GLY A 454 -33.31 26.82 21.38
CA GLY A 454 -32.33 26.95 22.46
C GLY A 454 -31.32 25.81 22.56
N GLY A 455 -31.36 24.80 21.68
CA GLY A 455 -30.49 23.62 21.73
C GLY A 455 -30.85 22.61 22.83
N GLN A 456 -32.12 22.54 23.25
CA GLN A 456 -32.57 21.54 24.21
C GLN A 456 -32.53 20.12 23.61
N ASN A 457 -31.97 19.19 24.37
CA ASN A 457 -31.72 17.78 24.06
C ASN A 457 -32.99 16.89 24.04
N GLY A 458 -34.15 17.48 23.72
CA GLY A 458 -35.45 16.81 23.70
C GLY A 458 -36.15 16.70 25.06
N GLU A 459 -36.93 15.64 25.22
CA GLU A 459 -37.69 15.30 26.43
C GLU A 459 -36.96 14.28 27.33
N LEU A 460 -37.59 13.92 28.44
CA LEU A 460 -37.18 12.83 29.33
C LEU A 460 -38.07 11.59 29.08
N TYR A 461 -37.48 10.46 28.71
CA TYR A 461 -38.20 9.27 28.25
C TYR A 461 -38.30 8.22 29.36
N ALA A 462 -39.51 7.70 29.63
CA ALA A 462 -39.74 6.70 30.68
C ALA A 462 -39.50 5.27 30.18
N THR A 463 -39.61 5.05 28.87
CA THR A 463 -39.39 3.76 28.20
C THR A 463 -38.59 3.93 26.90
N VAL A 464 -38.01 2.83 26.41
CA VAL A 464 -37.40 2.75 25.08
C VAL A 464 -38.43 3.08 23.98
N ALA A 465 -39.68 2.63 24.14
CA ALA A 465 -40.74 2.90 23.17
C ALA A 465 -41.03 4.42 23.06
N ASP A 466 -41.08 5.16 24.17
CA ASP A 466 -41.21 6.62 24.15
C ASP A 466 -40.06 7.26 23.36
N ALA A 467 -38.81 6.87 23.66
CA ALA A 467 -37.63 7.43 23.02
C ALA A 467 -37.62 7.17 21.51
N LEU A 468 -37.84 5.92 21.09
CA LEU A 468 -37.89 5.55 19.67
C LEU A 468 -39.00 6.30 18.92
N ILE A 469 -40.18 6.47 19.52
CA ILE A 469 -41.31 7.20 18.92
C ILE A 469 -40.95 8.67 18.65
N TYR A 470 -40.32 9.36 19.59
CA TYR A 470 -39.99 10.79 19.42
C TYR A 470 -38.70 11.05 18.63
N GLU A 471 -37.73 10.14 18.68
CA GLU A 471 -36.42 10.32 18.06
C GLU A 471 -36.41 9.78 16.62
N GLY A 472 -36.46 8.45 16.48
CA GLY A 472 -36.01 7.76 15.27
C GLY A 472 -34.50 7.91 15.00
N THR A 473 -33.91 6.94 14.30
CA THR A 473 -32.51 7.00 13.87
C THR A 473 -32.36 7.88 12.63
N PHE A 474 -31.26 8.62 12.50
CA PHE A 474 -31.01 9.33 11.25
C PHE A 474 -30.89 8.34 10.07
N PRO A 475 -31.46 8.62 8.88
CA PRO A 475 -31.52 7.65 7.79
C PRO A 475 -30.15 7.19 7.26
N ASP A 476 -29.18 8.10 7.17
CA ASP A 476 -27.82 7.84 6.68
C ASP A 476 -26.80 8.24 7.75
N LEU A 477 -26.60 7.34 8.72
CA LEU A 477 -25.80 7.56 9.92
C LEU A 477 -24.35 7.13 9.69
N MET A 478 -23.38 7.93 10.13
CA MET A 478 -21.97 7.53 10.19
C MET A 478 -21.52 7.34 11.63
N VAL A 479 -20.77 6.27 11.89
CA VAL A 479 -20.20 5.96 13.22
C VAL A 479 -18.69 6.24 13.23
N SER A 480 -18.18 6.69 14.38
CA SER A 480 -16.73 6.83 14.64
C SER A 480 -16.02 5.47 14.69
N GLY A 481 -14.75 5.42 14.29
CA GLY A 481 -13.98 4.18 14.20
C GLY A 481 -13.57 3.60 15.55
N ASP A 482 -13.22 4.47 16.50
CA ASP A 482 -12.69 4.14 17.82
C ASP A 482 -13.58 4.70 18.95
N ASP A 483 -13.41 4.19 20.17
CA ASP A 483 -14.05 4.75 21.37
C ASP A 483 -13.39 6.08 21.78
N MET A 484 -14.18 7.02 22.31
CA MET A 484 -13.62 8.27 22.82
C MET A 484 -12.81 8.05 24.10
N VAL A 485 -11.66 8.73 24.18
CA VAL A 485 -10.87 8.91 25.39
C VAL A 485 -10.90 10.38 25.82
N ASP A 486 -10.81 10.65 27.12
CA ASP A 486 -10.59 12.01 27.63
C ASP A 486 -9.10 12.43 27.52
N GLU A 487 -8.81 13.70 27.83
CA GLU A 487 -7.44 14.27 27.81
C GLU A 487 -6.44 13.53 28.71
N SER A 488 -6.91 12.69 29.64
CA SER A 488 -6.10 11.85 30.52
C SER A 488 -6.03 10.38 30.08
N GLY A 489 -6.59 10.05 28.91
CA GLY A 489 -6.59 8.70 28.33
C GLY A 489 -7.65 7.74 28.91
N ASN A 490 -8.68 8.23 29.61
CA ASN A 490 -9.74 7.35 30.12
C ASN A 490 -10.77 7.02 29.02
N GLU A 491 -10.96 5.74 28.70
CA GLU A 491 -12.06 5.25 27.84
C GLU A 491 -13.45 5.35 28.50
N THR A 492 -13.53 5.56 29.82
CA THR A 492 -14.80 5.62 30.56
C THR A 492 -14.99 6.96 31.26
N ILE A 493 -16.06 7.64 30.86
CA ILE A 493 -16.23 9.09 30.97
C ILE A 493 -17.64 9.39 31.54
N PRO A 494 -17.80 10.40 32.40
CA PRO A 494 -19.13 10.83 32.86
C PRO A 494 -19.93 11.48 31.72
N TRP A 495 -21.24 11.23 31.68
CA TRP A 495 -22.16 11.95 30.78
C TRP A 495 -22.05 13.47 31.01
N LYS A 496 -21.83 13.88 32.27
CA LYS A 496 -21.71 15.28 32.69
C LYS A 496 -20.87 15.44 33.96
N THR A 497 -19.98 16.44 33.96
CA THR A 497 -19.16 16.84 35.11
C THR A 497 -19.64 18.19 35.65
N GLY A 498 -20.29 18.19 36.82
CA GLY A 498 -20.80 19.41 37.47
C GLY A 498 -21.93 20.08 36.67
N THR A 499 -21.58 21.06 35.82
CA THR A 499 -22.50 21.69 34.85
C THR A 499 -22.15 21.38 33.39
N THR A 500 -20.93 20.89 33.11
CA THR A 500 -20.37 20.66 31.76
C THR A 500 -20.86 19.33 31.19
N LEU A 501 -21.31 19.29 29.93
CA LEU A 501 -21.87 18.10 29.29
C LEU A 501 -20.77 17.26 28.62
N THR A 502 -19.82 16.80 29.44
CA THR A 502 -18.57 16.15 29.07
C THR A 502 -18.69 15.16 27.90
N ALA A 503 -19.73 14.33 27.85
CA ALA A 503 -19.92 13.36 26.76
C ALA A 503 -20.36 13.97 25.42
N PHE A 504 -21.08 15.10 25.44
CA PHE A 504 -21.36 15.88 24.23
C PHE A 504 -20.15 16.71 23.81
N ASP A 505 -19.41 17.25 24.78
CA ASP A 505 -18.28 18.15 24.53
C ASP A 505 -17.14 17.39 23.86
N LEU A 506 -16.82 16.17 24.31
CA LEU A 506 -15.84 15.29 23.65
C LEU A 506 -16.25 14.94 22.22
N CYS A 507 -17.49 14.52 21.97
CA CYS A 507 -17.91 14.23 20.60
C CYS A 507 -17.90 15.46 19.69
N ARG A 508 -18.23 16.66 20.20
CA ARG A 508 -18.12 17.92 19.44
C ARG A 508 -16.70 18.45 19.28
N SER A 509 -15.74 17.83 19.95
CA SER A 509 -14.31 18.12 19.83
C SER A 509 -13.58 17.02 19.05
N LEU A 510 -14.32 16.05 18.48
CA LEU A 510 -13.75 14.98 17.67
C LEU A 510 -13.53 15.46 16.23
N GLU A 511 -12.30 15.37 15.76
CA GLU A 511 -11.94 15.50 14.35
C GLU A 511 -11.56 14.12 13.79
N GLU A 512 -12.50 13.41 13.18
CA GLU A 512 -12.30 12.07 12.59
C GLU A 512 -12.72 12.03 11.12
N ASN A 513 -11.94 11.32 10.29
CA ASN A 513 -12.19 11.09 8.86
C ASN A 513 -12.42 12.36 8.00
N GLY A 514 -11.89 13.51 8.46
CA GLY A 514 -12.07 14.80 7.79
C GLY A 514 -13.40 15.49 8.10
N TYR A 515 -14.04 15.13 9.22
CA TYR A 515 -15.28 15.72 9.72
C TYR A 515 -15.12 16.21 11.16
N ASP A 516 -15.78 17.32 11.47
CA ASP A 516 -15.81 18.07 12.74
C ASP A 516 -17.23 18.23 13.32
N ASP A 517 -18.26 17.79 12.60
CA ASP A 517 -19.69 17.82 12.94
C ASP A 517 -20.15 16.59 13.77
N TRP A 518 -19.23 15.99 14.52
CA TRP A 518 -19.49 14.81 15.35
C TRP A 518 -20.28 15.15 16.62
N ARG A 519 -21.08 14.19 17.09
CA ARG A 519 -21.92 14.32 18.29
C ARG A 519 -22.20 12.99 18.98
N LEU A 520 -22.72 13.08 20.20
CA LEU A 520 -23.22 11.93 20.95
C LEU A 520 -24.50 11.37 20.27
N PRO A 521 -24.62 10.05 20.04
CA PRO A 521 -25.78 9.44 19.40
C PRO A 521 -27.02 9.52 20.28
N ARG A 522 -28.21 9.56 19.68
CA ARG A 522 -29.48 9.30 20.37
C ARG A 522 -29.65 7.83 20.70
N LEU A 523 -30.58 7.48 21.60
CA LEU A 523 -30.89 6.09 21.93
C LEU A 523 -31.35 5.31 20.70
N SER A 524 -32.15 5.94 19.83
CA SER A 524 -32.53 5.38 18.53
C SER A 524 -31.34 5.04 17.62
N GLU A 525 -30.31 5.88 17.59
CA GLU A 525 -29.13 5.71 16.75
C GLU A 525 -28.16 4.67 17.34
N LEU A 526 -27.96 4.67 18.66
CA LEU A 526 -27.13 3.67 19.34
C LEU A 526 -27.79 2.28 19.34
N ALA A 527 -29.12 2.21 19.37
CA ALA A 527 -29.88 0.99 19.11
C ALA A 527 -29.73 0.49 17.68
N PHE A 528 -29.72 1.41 16.69
CA PHE A 528 -29.53 1.08 15.28
C PHE A 528 -28.11 0.56 15.00
N ILE A 529 -27.11 1.11 15.70
CA ILE A 529 -25.75 0.57 15.77
C ILE A 529 -25.74 -0.83 16.39
N TYR A 530 -26.44 -1.03 17.52
CA TYR A 530 -26.50 -2.34 18.18
C TYR A 530 -27.07 -3.44 17.27
N VAL A 531 -28.23 -3.21 16.63
CA VAL A 531 -28.89 -4.27 15.83
C VAL A 531 -28.17 -4.59 14.52
N ASN A 532 -27.23 -3.74 14.09
CA ASN A 532 -26.39 -3.93 12.91
C ASN A 532 -24.89 -4.13 13.27
N GLN A 533 -24.57 -4.37 14.54
CA GLN A 533 -23.18 -4.36 15.02
C GLN A 533 -22.29 -5.41 14.34
N GLU A 534 -22.82 -6.55 13.91
CA GLU A 534 -22.05 -7.57 13.18
C GLU A 534 -21.63 -7.08 11.79
N SER A 535 -22.48 -6.32 11.10
CA SER A 535 -22.14 -5.66 9.84
C SER A 535 -21.06 -4.59 10.03
N LEU A 536 -21.03 -3.91 11.17
CA LEU A 536 -19.96 -2.95 11.52
C LEU A 536 -18.65 -3.64 11.94
N LYS A 537 -18.72 -4.73 12.72
CA LYS A 537 -17.56 -5.56 13.13
C LYS A 537 -16.84 -6.18 11.93
N ALA A 538 -17.55 -6.41 10.82
CA ALA A 538 -16.95 -6.87 9.56
C ALA A 538 -16.16 -5.78 8.80
N LEU A 539 -16.28 -4.49 9.18
CA LEU A 539 -15.59 -3.39 8.52
C LEU A 539 -14.17 -3.23 9.08
N ARG A 540 -13.17 -3.32 8.19
CA ARG A 540 -11.76 -3.20 8.56
C ARG A 540 -11.48 -1.84 9.21
N GLY A 541 -10.85 -1.86 10.39
CA GLY A 541 -10.47 -0.67 11.14
C GLY A 541 -11.53 -0.21 12.14
N TYR A 542 -12.72 -0.80 12.13
CA TYR A 542 -13.72 -0.56 13.15
C TYR A 542 -13.31 -1.25 14.46
N THR A 543 -13.11 -0.49 15.53
CA THR A 543 -13.00 -1.06 16.88
C THR A 543 -14.39 -1.51 17.33
N PRO A 544 -14.64 -2.81 17.61
CA PRO A 544 -15.95 -3.28 18.05
C PRO A 544 -16.43 -2.63 19.35
N LEU A 545 -17.70 -2.22 19.41
CA LEU A 545 -18.30 -1.80 20.67
C LEU A 545 -18.29 -2.97 21.66
N SER A 546 -17.90 -2.69 22.90
CA SER A 546 -17.90 -3.66 24.01
C SER A 546 -18.14 -2.96 25.35
N GLY A 547 -19.01 -3.52 26.19
CA GLY A 547 -19.49 -2.83 27.39
C GLY A 547 -20.59 -1.81 27.09
N SER A 548 -20.90 -0.96 28.07
CA SER A 548 -22.01 -0.01 28.02
C SER A 548 -21.61 1.35 27.49
N TYR A 549 -22.41 1.89 26.58
CA TYR A 549 -22.17 3.17 25.89
C TYR A 549 -23.23 4.21 26.22
N TRP A 550 -22.79 5.44 26.48
CA TRP A 550 -23.68 6.59 26.63
C TRP A 550 -24.40 6.93 25.32
N CYS A 551 -25.66 7.33 25.45
CA CYS A 551 -26.34 8.12 24.42
C CYS A 551 -26.76 9.49 24.98
N GLY A 552 -27.16 10.39 24.10
CA GLY A 552 -27.67 11.71 24.48
C GLY A 552 -29.04 11.65 25.15
N SER A 553 -29.83 10.60 24.96
CA SER A 553 -31.21 10.53 25.45
C SER A 553 -31.29 10.40 26.98
N GLU A 554 -32.17 11.17 27.61
CA GLU A 554 -32.26 11.23 29.08
C GLU A 554 -33.43 10.41 29.64
N TYR A 555 -33.20 9.74 30.78
CA TYR A 555 -34.17 8.82 31.38
C TYR A 555 -35.09 9.54 32.36
N LEU A 556 -36.40 9.29 32.28
CA LEU A 556 -37.37 9.72 33.28
C LEU A 556 -37.65 8.59 34.28
N VAL A 557 -37.13 8.75 35.51
CA VAL A 557 -37.40 7.83 36.61
C VAL A 557 -38.89 7.70 36.91
N ALA A 558 -39.34 6.48 37.25
CA ALA A 558 -40.71 6.24 37.69
C ALA A 558 -41.04 7.08 38.93
N ASN A 559 -42.25 7.64 38.99
CA ASN A 559 -42.72 8.51 40.09
C ASN A 559 -41.85 9.75 40.36
N ALA A 560 -41.15 10.28 39.35
CA ALA A 560 -40.32 11.48 39.43
C ALA A 560 -40.97 12.66 40.18
N THR A 561 -40.16 13.48 40.86
CA THR A 561 -40.56 14.80 41.35
C THR A 561 -40.70 15.82 40.21
N ASP A 562 -41.21 17.02 40.50
CA ASP A 562 -41.24 18.09 39.50
C ASP A 562 -39.84 18.58 39.13
N GLU A 563 -38.89 18.53 40.07
CA GLU A 563 -37.48 18.84 39.83
C GLU A 563 -36.86 17.80 38.87
N GLN A 564 -37.13 16.51 39.10
CA GLN A 564 -36.68 15.43 38.21
C GLN A 564 -37.37 15.49 36.83
N ARG A 565 -38.63 15.95 36.75
CA ARG A 565 -39.31 16.26 35.46
C ARG A 565 -38.70 17.46 34.73
N LYS A 566 -38.08 18.41 35.44
CA LYS A 566 -37.40 19.57 34.86
C LYS A 566 -35.95 19.25 34.47
N LYS A 567 -35.32 18.27 35.11
CA LYS A 567 -33.91 17.89 34.94
C LYS A 567 -33.67 16.51 35.55
N SER A 568 -33.40 15.50 34.73
CA SER A 568 -33.07 14.16 35.26
C SER A 568 -31.62 14.08 35.72
N ASP A 569 -31.36 13.27 36.76
CA ASP A 569 -30.00 12.85 37.15
C ASP A 569 -29.48 11.67 36.31
N TRP A 570 -30.33 11.10 35.43
CA TRP A 570 -30.10 9.84 34.72
C TRP A 570 -30.10 10.02 33.20
N ALA A 571 -29.23 9.29 32.51
CA ALA A 571 -29.21 9.18 31.06
C ALA A 571 -29.32 7.70 30.63
N TRP A 572 -29.80 7.48 29.41
CA TRP A 572 -29.87 6.15 28.80
C TRP A 572 -28.50 5.71 28.29
N ALA A 573 -28.32 4.38 28.23
CA ALA A 573 -27.18 3.70 27.67
C ALA A 573 -27.63 2.39 26.97
N VAL A 574 -26.79 1.87 26.09
CA VAL A 574 -26.97 0.55 25.48
C VAL A 574 -25.75 -0.32 25.82
N ASP A 575 -25.98 -1.55 26.25
CA ASP A 575 -24.91 -2.50 26.57
C ASP A 575 -24.61 -3.44 25.39
N PHE A 576 -23.32 -3.63 25.11
CA PHE A 576 -22.78 -4.42 23.99
C PHE A 576 -22.03 -5.68 24.48
N THR A 577 -22.24 -6.09 25.73
CA THR A 577 -21.68 -7.33 26.30
C THR A 577 -22.40 -8.59 25.82
N ASP A 578 -23.74 -8.54 25.79
CA ASP A 578 -24.61 -9.67 25.47
C ASP A 578 -25.23 -9.56 24.07
N ALA A 579 -25.64 -10.71 23.51
CA ALA A 579 -26.40 -10.83 22.26
C ALA A 579 -27.88 -10.44 22.37
N SER A 580 -28.25 -9.71 23.42
CA SER A 580 -29.53 -9.00 23.57
C SER A 580 -29.22 -7.60 24.10
N GLY A 581 -29.59 -6.56 23.35
CA GLY A 581 -29.03 -5.22 23.54
C GLY A 581 -29.69 -4.47 24.67
N TYR A 582 -29.30 -4.79 25.91
CA TYR A 582 -29.93 -4.26 27.11
C TYR A 582 -29.88 -2.73 27.16
N ALA A 583 -31.04 -2.11 26.93
CA ALA A 583 -31.24 -0.70 27.19
C ALA A 583 -31.25 -0.46 28.70
N SER A 584 -30.33 0.37 29.18
CA SER A 584 -30.12 0.63 30.60
C SER A 584 -30.10 2.13 30.88
N TRP A 585 -30.25 2.51 32.16
CA TRP A 585 -30.17 3.90 32.60
C TRP A 585 -29.20 4.02 33.76
N HIS A 586 -28.34 5.03 33.70
CA HIS A 586 -27.25 5.25 34.67
C HIS A 586 -27.24 6.70 35.12
N LEU A 587 -26.75 6.94 36.34
CA LEU A 587 -26.53 8.30 36.84
C LEU A 587 -25.53 9.01 35.92
N LYS A 588 -25.78 10.26 35.56
CA LYS A 588 -24.93 11.06 34.65
C LYS A 588 -23.47 11.24 35.12
N THR A 589 -23.20 10.92 36.39
CA THR A 589 -21.88 10.92 37.03
C THR A 589 -21.15 9.57 36.98
N ALA A 590 -21.81 8.49 36.56
CA ALA A 590 -21.17 7.20 36.31
C ALA A 590 -20.25 7.29 35.09
N LYS A 591 -19.22 6.44 35.02
CA LYS A 591 -18.28 6.40 33.89
C LYS A 591 -18.63 5.26 32.94
N LEU A 592 -19.09 5.57 31.73
CA LEU A 592 -19.37 4.61 30.64
C LEU A 592 -18.56 4.99 29.40
N LYS A 593 -18.53 4.11 28.38
CA LYS A 593 -17.89 4.41 27.10
C LYS A 593 -18.70 5.39 26.26
N ILE A 594 -18.06 6.01 25.27
CA ILE A 594 -18.69 6.91 24.31
C ILE A 594 -18.25 6.52 22.91
N ARG A 595 -19.21 6.44 21.99
CA ARG A 595 -18.97 6.35 20.55
C ARG A 595 -19.78 7.44 19.85
N CYS A 596 -19.13 8.26 19.05
CA CYS A 596 -19.76 9.42 18.40
C CYS A 596 -20.34 9.06 17.04
N VAL A 597 -21.31 9.85 16.58
CA VAL A 597 -21.94 9.73 15.26
C VAL A 597 -22.09 11.09 14.59
N ARG A 598 -22.33 11.10 13.29
CA ARG A 598 -22.67 12.30 12.50
C ARG A 598 -23.76 12.02 11.46
N GLN A 599 -24.51 13.05 11.08
CA GLN A 599 -25.58 12.97 10.08
C GLN A 599 -25.00 13.15 8.67
N ASN A 600 -25.24 12.25 7.72
CA ASN A 600 -24.88 12.53 6.32
C ASN A 600 -25.93 13.43 5.66
N LEU A 601 -25.63 14.72 5.52
CA LEU A 601 -26.57 15.75 5.05
C LEU A 601 -26.77 15.80 3.51
N TYR A 602 -26.16 14.90 2.73
CA TYR A 602 -26.19 14.96 1.26
C TYR A 602 -27.52 14.57 0.59
N ASN A 603 -28.54 14.15 1.34
CA ASN A 603 -29.89 13.85 0.82
C ASN A 603 -30.85 15.05 1.02
N LYS A 604 -30.82 16.00 0.07
CA LYS A 604 -31.78 17.12 -0.09
C LYS A 604 -32.02 17.45 -1.55
#